data_AF-A0A7J3JD34-F1
#
_entry.id   AF-A0A7J3JD34-F1
#
_cell.length_a   1.000
_cell.length_b   1.000
_cell.length_c   1.000
_cell.angle_alpha   90.00
_cell.angle_beta   90.00
_cell.angle_gamma   90.00
#
_symmetry.space_group_name_H-M   'P 1'
#
loop_
_entity.id
_entity.type
_entity.pdbx_description
1 polymer ?
#
loop_
_entity_poly.entity_id
_entity_poly.type
_entity_poly.pdbx_seq_one_letter_code
_entity_poly.pdbx_strand_id
1 'polypeptide(L)'
;EALLKVVALARENRLALMCAEALPWKCHRILISDALVARHVRVLHIISKTDTITHQLNELAQVDGNKVSYPLYRKESPQRTLGDFGSG
;
A
#
# COMPACT_ATOMS: atom_id res chain seq x y z
N GLU A 1 -5.04 9.40 8.90
CA GLU A 1 -5.30 10.80 8.50
C GLU A 1 -4.30 11.37 7.49
N ALA A 2 -2.98 11.34 7.75
CA ALA A 2 -1.98 11.95 6.84
C ALA A 2 -2.05 11.45 5.39
N LEU A 3 -2.25 10.14 5.18
CA LEU A 3 -2.41 9.57 3.84
C LEU A 3 -3.63 10.13 3.08
N LEU A 4 -4.73 10.44 3.77
CA LEU A 4 -5.93 10.98 3.13
C LEU A 4 -5.69 12.42 2.62
N LYS A 5 -4.85 13.19 3.31
CA LYS A 5 -4.42 14.51 2.81
C LYS A 5 -3.66 14.39 1.50
N VAL A 6 -2.77 13.40 1.38
CA VAL A 6 -2.06 13.11 0.12
C VAL A 6 -3.04 12.75 -0.99
N VAL A 7 -4.03 11.90 -0.69
CA VAL A 7 -5.08 11.53 -1.66
C VAL A 7 -5.88 12.74 -2.13
N ALA A 8 -6.26 13.64 -1.23
CA ALA A 8 -6.98 14.87 -1.59
C ALA A 8 -6.11 15.77 -2.48
N LEU A 9 -4.87 16.05 -2.08
CA LEU A 9 -3.93 16.87 -2.85
C LEU A 9 -3.66 16.31 -4.25
N ALA A 10 -3.54 14.99 -4.38
CA ALA A 10 -3.28 14.32 -5.65
C ALA A 10 -4.47 14.37 -6.62
N ARG A 11 -5.70 14.62 -6.15
CA ARG A 11 -6.89 14.79 -7.00
C ARG A 11 -6.93 16.18 -7.65
N GLU A 12 -6.42 17.17 -6.96
CA GLU A 12 -6.45 18.58 -7.39
C GLU A 12 -5.16 19.02 -8.07
N ASN A 13 -4.04 18.34 -7.78
CA ASN A 13 -2.70 18.77 -8.18
C ASN A 13 -1.87 17.62 -8.75
N ARG A 14 -0.85 17.98 -9.55
CA ARG A 14 0.24 17.07 -9.90
C ARG A 14 1.22 16.98 -8.73
N LEU A 15 1.04 15.97 -7.88
CA LEU A 15 1.84 15.77 -6.68
C LEU A 15 3.02 14.82 -6.92
N ALA A 16 4.21 15.22 -6.46
CA ALA A 16 5.37 14.33 -6.33
C ALA A 16 5.68 14.13 -4.85
N LEU A 17 5.71 12.88 -4.40
CA LEU A 17 6.09 12.51 -3.03
C LEU A 17 7.53 11.98 -3.04
N MET A 18 8.42 12.60 -2.27
CA MET A 18 9.83 12.25 -2.21
C MET A 18 10.23 11.81 -0.80
N CYS A 19 11.19 10.88 -0.72
CA CYS A 19 11.83 10.43 0.51
C CYS A 19 13.25 11.02 0.56
N ALA A 20 13.74 11.37 1.75
CA ALA A 20 15.10 11.89 1.93
C ALA A 20 16.16 10.76 1.92
N GLU A 21 15.73 9.52 2.11
CA GLU A 21 16.58 8.34 2.13
C GLU A 21 17.12 8.03 0.73
N ALA A 22 18.44 7.90 0.63
CA ALA A 22 19.11 7.59 -0.63
C ALA A 22 18.83 6.16 -1.15
N LEU A 23 18.50 5.22 -0.25
CA LEU A 23 18.40 3.80 -0.57
C LEU A 23 16.92 3.34 -0.62
N PRO A 24 16.45 2.78 -1.75
CA PRO A 24 15.05 2.37 -1.92
C PRO A 24 14.53 1.37 -0.88
N TRP A 25 15.37 0.47 -0.36
CA TRP A 25 14.98 -0.52 0.65
C TRP A 25 14.93 0.05 2.07
N LYS A 26 15.47 1.24 2.30
CA LYS A 26 15.39 1.95 3.57
C LYS A 26 14.23 2.93 3.63
N CYS A 27 13.54 3.15 2.51
CA CYS A 27 12.48 4.13 2.44
C CYS A 27 11.11 3.48 2.55
N HIS A 28 10.20 4.17 3.24
CA HIS A 28 8.82 3.74 3.44
C HIS A 28 7.94 4.01 2.21
N ARG A 29 8.52 4.54 1.11
CA ARG A 29 7.75 4.99 -0.06
C ARG A 29 6.99 3.85 -0.74
N ILE A 30 7.49 2.62 -0.65
CA ILE A 30 6.79 1.44 -1.17
C ILE A 30 5.48 1.24 -0.41
N LEU A 31 5.52 1.27 0.93
CA LEU A 31 4.33 1.11 1.78
C LEU A 31 3.28 2.20 1.52
N ILE A 32 3.73 3.45 1.34
CA ILE A 32 2.85 4.57 0.99
C ILE A 32 2.24 4.36 -0.40
N SER A 33 3.04 3.90 -1.36
CA SER A 33 2.59 3.66 -2.73
C SER A 33 1.54 2.55 -2.78
N ASP A 34 1.75 1.45 -2.05
CA ASP A 34 0.77 0.35 -1.93
C ASP A 34 -0.54 0.88 -1.33
N ALA A 35 -0.45 1.69 -0.27
CA ALA A 35 -1.63 2.26 0.38
C ALA A 35 -2.41 3.24 -0.52
N LEU A 36 -1.73 3.94 -1.44
CA LEU A 36 -2.35 4.80 -2.46
C LEU A 36 -3.00 3.97 -3.57
N VAL A 37 -2.33 2.95 -4.09
CA VAL A 37 -2.86 2.06 -5.12
C VAL A 37 -4.07 1.27 -4.61
N ALA A 38 -4.03 0.79 -3.35
CA ALA A 38 -5.18 0.17 -2.69
C ALA A 38 -6.41 1.09 -2.58
N ARG A 39 -6.21 2.42 -2.68
CA ARG A 39 -7.26 3.45 -2.72
C ARG A 39 -7.57 3.93 -4.15
N HIS A 40 -7.15 3.17 -5.16
CA HIS A 40 -7.31 3.47 -6.59
C HIS A 40 -6.62 4.77 -7.05
N VAL A 41 -5.59 5.23 -6.34
CA VAL A 41 -4.73 6.33 -6.79
C VAL A 41 -3.55 5.74 -7.55
N ARG A 42 -3.42 6.10 -8.83
CA ARG A 42 -2.29 5.67 -9.67
C ARG A 42 -0.99 6.31 -9.21
N VAL A 43 0.03 5.49 -8.93
CA VAL A 43 1.37 5.93 -8.53
C VAL A 43 2.38 5.58 -9.62
N LEU A 44 3.23 6.54 -9.96
CA LEU A 44 4.34 6.40 -10.90
C LEU A 44 5.66 6.67 -10.16
N HIS A 45 6.59 5.72 -10.25
CA HIS A 45 7.96 5.91 -9.78
C HIS A 45 8.76 6.63 -10.85
N ILE A 46 9.29 7.82 -10.54
CA ILE A 46 10.17 8.58 -11.42
C ILE A 46 11.57 7.98 -11.30
N ILE A 47 12.06 7.35 -12.37
CA ILE A 47 13.36 6.66 -12.38
C ILE A 47 14.42 7.54 -13.05
N SER A 48 14.04 8.24 -14.11
CA SER A 48 14.91 9.13 -14.86
C SER A 48 14.12 10.36 -15.34
N LYS A 49 14.75 11.22 -16.14
CA LYS A 49 14.07 12.35 -16.79
C LYS A 49 12.98 11.92 -17.78
N THR A 50 13.09 10.71 -18.33
CA THR A 50 12.22 10.19 -19.40
C THR A 50 11.42 8.97 -18.98
N ASP A 51 11.87 8.26 -17.94
CA ASP A 51 11.33 6.95 -17.59
C ASP A 51 10.58 6.98 -16.27
N THR A 52 9.39 6.39 -16.31
CA THR A 52 8.57 6.13 -15.14
C THR A 52 8.12 4.68 -15.11
N ILE A 53 7.99 4.12 -13.91
CA ILE A 53 7.48 2.78 -13.69
C ILE A 53 6.17 2.88 -12.92
N THR A 54 5.11 2.26 -13.44
CA THR A 54 3.85 2.19 -12.70
C THR A 54 4.01 1.29 -11.49
N HIS A 55 3.63 1.78 -10.32
CA HIS A 55 3.67 0.97 -9.11
C HIS A 55 2.63 -0.15 -9.20
N GLN A 56 3.09 -1.38 -9.01
CA GLN A 56 2.24 -2.54 -8.78
C GLN A 56 2.19 -2.81 -7.28
N LEU A 57 1.01 -3.20 -6.81
CA LEU A 57 0.82 -3.58 -5.42
C LEU A 57 1.78 -4.72 -5.08
N ASN A 58 2.47 -4.62 -3.95
CA ASN A 58 3.37 -5.65 -3.48
C ASN A 58 2.64 -7.01 -3.34
N GLU A 59 3.25 -8.10 -3.77
CA GLU A 59 2.65 -9.45 -3.74
C GLU A 59 2.31 -9.94 -2.32
N LEU A 60 3.02 -9.44 -1.31
CA LEU A 60 2.77 -9.74 0.09
C LEU A 60 1.73 -8.81 0.73
N ALA A 61 1.30 -7.75 0.02
CA ALA A 61 0.29 -6.85 0.52
C ALA A 61 -1.09 -7.52 0.48
N GLN A 62 -1.73 -7.60 1.63
CA GLN A 62 -3.13 -7.96 1.75
C GLN A 62 -3.96 -6.68 1.92
N VAL A 63 -4.98 -6.53 1.08
CA VAL A 63 -5.88 -5.36 1.10
C VAL A 63 -7.24 -5.79 1.63
N ASP A 64 -7.67 -5.16 2.72
CA ASP A 64 -9.02 -5.26 3.27
C ASP A 64 -9.68 -3.88 3.22
N GLY A 65 -10.55 -3.69 2.23
CA GLY A 65 -11.07 -2.37 1.86
C GLY A 65 -9.95 -1.39 1.54
N ASN A 66 -9.68 -0.44 2.44
CA ASN A 66 -8.61 0.56 2.31
C ASN A 66 -7.39 0.28 3.21
N LYS A 67 -7.41 -0.82 3.97
CA LYS A 67 -6.33 -1.19 4.88
C LYS A 67 -5.37 -2.14 4.17
N VAL A 68 -4.09 -1.76 4.13
CA VAL A 68 -3.02 -2.62 3.61
C VAL A 68 -2.27 -3.23 4.79
N SER A 69 -1.99 -4.52 4.72
CA SER A 69 -1.25 -5.27 5.74
C SER A 69 -0.23 -6.20 5.07
N TYR A 70 0.90 -6.46 5.73
CA TYR A 70 2.00 -7.28 5.21
C TYR A 70 2.26 -8.43 6.17
N PRO A 71 1.47 -9.50 6.14
CA PRO A 71 1.68 -10.65 6.99
C PRO A 71 2.98 -11.37 6.60
N LEU A 72 3.89 -11.57 7.58
CA LEU A 72 5.11 -12.38 7.39
C LEU A 72 4.79 -13.88 7.23
N TYR A 73 3.57 -14.29 7.56
CA TYR A 73 3.05 -15.64 7.38
C TYR A 73 1.58 -15.55 6.96
N ARG A 74 1.24 -16.16 5.83
CA ARG A 74 -0.15 -16.28 5.36
C ARG A 74 -0.80 -17.39 6.19
N LYS A 75 -1.66 -17.04 7.16
CA LYS A 75 -2.59 -18.03 7.73
C LYS A 75 -3.58 -18.40 6.63
N GLU A 76 -3.48 -19.62 6.11
CA GLU A 76 -4.31 -20.14 5.02
C GLU A 76 -5.79 -20.35 5.40
N SER A 77 -6.23 -19.91 6.59
CA SER A 77 -7.63 -20.03 7.00
C SER A 77 -8.03 -18.90 7.94
N PRO A 78 -9.26 -18.39 7.86
CA PRO A 78 -9.85 -17.61 8.93
C PRO A 78 -9.70 -18.39 10.24
N GLN A 79 -9.35 -17.69 11.33
CA GLN A 79 -9.42 -18.31 12.65
C GLN A 79 -10.84 -18.81 12.87
N ARG A 80 -10.97 -20.10 13.18
CA ARG A 80 -12.23 -20.67 13.64
C ARG A 80 -12.81 -19.75 14.71
N THR A 81 -14.02 -19.26 14.46
CA THR A 81 -14.77 -18.48 15.42
C THR A 81 -15.25 -19.39 16.54
N LEU A 82 -15.65 -18.82 17.68
CA LEU A 82 -16.17 -19.60 18.80
C LEU A 82 -17.40 -20.46 18.40
N GLY A 83 -18.12 -20.07 17.34
CA GLY A 83 -19.23 -20.84 16.77
C GLY A 83 -18.81 -22.10 16.01
N ASP A 84 -17.56 -22.20 15.56
CA ASP A 84 -17.05 -23.35 14.81
C ASP A 84 -16.68 -24.56 15.71
N PHE A 85 -16.70 -24.37 17.02
CA PHE A 85 -16.37 -25.42 17.99
C PHE A 85 -17.58 -26.24 18.46
N GLY A 86 -18.81 -25.89 18.03
CA GLY A 86 -20.02 -26.61 18.41
C GLY A 86 -20.32 -26.54 19.91
N SER A 87 -21.45 -25.99 20.28
CA SER A 87 -22.01 -26.21 21.62
C SER A 87 -22.65 -27.60 21.62
N GLY A 88 -21.85 -28.65 21.86
CA GLY A 88 -22.31 -30.04 21.93
C GLY A 88 -21.45 -30.83 22.90
#